data_AF-A0A521FFQ0-F1
#
_entry.id   AF-A0A521FFQ0-F1
#
_cell.length_a   1.000
_cell.length_b   1.000
_cell.length_c   1.000
_cell.angle_alpha   90.00
_cell.angle_beta   90.00
_cell.angle_gamma   90.00
#
_symmetry.space_group_name_H-M   'P 1'
#
loop_
_entity.id
_entity.type
_entity.pdbx_description
1 polymer ?
#
loop_
_entity_poly.entity_id
_entity_poly.type
_entity_poly.pdbx_seq_one_letter_code
_entity_poly.pdbx_strand_id
1 'polypeptide(L)'
;MYNLRGIILVVLAMLAFATEDMFVKALTQNLPTGQVMCLLGVGGAAIFGTIARAKGHRLLPPLFTNRALLIRTIAEGVGACFFITSLSLVPMSTVAAVFQATPLAITLGAALFLGEQVGWRRWSAILVGFCGVLLIIRPGMAGFNPASLIVLGAVAGIATRDLISRRLPSDMSSFVVSFHGFAALAVVGPFLMLAKTDLPALPNTVQAGQLAAAMVCGVLGYYAIVTATRTGDAAAITPFRYTRLIFSIILGMMMFSEQPDLMTYVGSALIIGSGLYTYLRERRLAARYAPKIAT
;
A
#
# COMPACT_ATOMS: atom_id res chain seq x y z
N MET A 1 -19.66 -19.25 6.48
CA MET A 1 -18.30 -19.85 6.46
C MET A 1 -17.34 -19.16 5.49
N TYR A 2 -17.78 -18.75 4.30
CA TYR A 2 -16.92 -18.05 3.31
C TYR A 2 -16.32 -16.73 3.82
N ASN A 3 -17.10 -15.91 4.54
CA ASN A 3 -16.61 -14.65 5.09
C ASN A 3 -15.47 -14.83 6.12
N LEU A 4 -15.54 -15.86 6.98
CA LEU A 4 -14.48 -16.12 7.96
C LEU A 4 -13.16 -16.49 7.27
N ARG A 5 -13.22 -17.35 6.23
CA ARG A 5 -12.04 -17.70 5.43
C ARG A 5 -11.43 -16.48 4.75
N GLY A 6 -12.27 -15.62 4.15
CA GLY A 6 -11.82 -14.36 3.56
C GLY A 6 -11.15 -13.43 4.58
N ILE A 7 -11.74 -13.28 5.77
CA ILE A 7 -11.19 -12.46 6.86
C ILE A 7 -9.81 -12.98 7.29
N ILE A 8 -9.68 -14.29 7.54
CA ILE A 8 -8.40 -14.91 7.93
C ILE A 8 -7.34 -14.67 6.86
N LEU A 9 -7.69 -14.85 5.57
CA LEU A 9 -6.77 -14.58 4.47
C LEU A 9 -6.34 -13.11 4.40
N VAL A 10 -7.24 -12.15 4.66
CA VAL A 10 -6.85 -10.72 4.74
C VAL A 10 -5.89 -10.48 5.90
N VAL A 11 -6.17 -11.03 7.09
CA VAL A 11 -5.30 -10.85 8.25
C VAL A 11 -3.91 -11.44 8.00
N LEU A 12 -3.85 -12.65 7.42
CA LEU A 12 -2.58 -13.27 7.02
C LEU A 12 -1.86 -12.46 5.94
N ALA A 13 -2.59 -11.88 4.99
CA ALA A 13 -2.00 -10.97 4.00
C ALA A 13 -1.40 -9.73 4.65
N MET A 14 -2.10 -9.13 5.61
CA MET A 14 -1.61 -7.95 6.33
C MET A 14 -0.38 -8.26 7.17
N LEU A 15 -0.32 -9.46 7.78
CA LEU A 15 0.88 -9.94 8.47
C LEU A 15 2.03 -10.10 7.50
N ALA A 16 1.81 -10.78 6.36
CA ALA A 16 2.84 -10.99 5.35
C ALA A 16 3.39 -9.66 4.80
N PHE A 17 2.53 -8.68 4.49
CA PHE A 17 2.97 -7.36 4.05
C PHE A 17 3.72 -6.58 5.14
N ALA A 18 3.32 -6.68 6.40
CA ALA A 18 4.07 -6.05 7.49
C ALA A 18 5.45 -6.73 7.69
N THR A 19 5.53 -8.06 7.55
CA THR A 19 6.81 -8.77 7.58
C THR A 19 7.70 -8.41 6.40
N GLU A 20 7.13 -8.23 5.21
CA GLU A 20 7.84 -7.69 4.04
C GLU A 20 8.41 -6.31 4.35
N ASP A 21 7.58 -5.37 4.80
CA ASP A 21 8.00 -4.00 5.17
C ASP A 21 9.14 -4.00 6.20
N MET A 22 9.09 -4.91 7.18
CA MET A 22 10.13 -5.09 8.19
C MET A 22 11.45 -5.52 7.54
N PHE A 23 11.45 -6.50 6.64
CA PHE A 23 12.67 -6.88 5.91
C PHE A 23 13.18 -5.76 5.02
N VAL A 24 12.29 -5.05 4.32
CA VAL A 24 12.65 -3.89 3.49
C VAL A 24 13.33 -2.82 4.36
N LYS A 25 12.76 -2.49 5.52
CA LYS A 25 13.38 -1.54 6.45
C LYS A 25 14.77 -1.99 6.89
N ALA A 26 14.92 -3.24 7.33
CA ALA A 26 16.21 -3.80 7.74
C ALA A 26 17.26 -3.77 6.61
N LEU A 27 16.85 -4.06 5.38
CA LEU A 27 17.72 -3.99 4.20
C LEU A 27 18.16 -2.55 3.92
N THR A 28 17.23 -1.59 3.98
CA THR A 28 17.53 -0.17 3.67
C THR A 28 18.43 0.52 4.70
N GLN A 29 18.69 -0.10 5.86
CA GLN A 29 19.67 0.38 6.83
C GLN A 29 21.12 0.12 6.39
N ASN A 30 21.34 -0.89 5.54
CA ASN A 30 22.68 -1.36 5.18
C ASN A 30 22.92 -1.42 3.66
N LEU A 31 21.87 -1.29 2.85
CA LEU A 31 21.95 -1.25 1.40
C LEU A 31 21.32 0.05 0.88
N PRO A 32 21.84 0.61 -0.22
CA PRO A 32 21.21 1.74 -0.89
C PRO A 32 19.72 1.49 -1.14
N THR A 33 18.88 2.47 -0.78
CA THR A 33 17.42 2.31 -0.89
C THR A 33 17.01 1.96 -2.32
N GLY A 34 17.56 2.65 -3.32
CA GLY A 34 17.27 2.38 -4.72
C GLY A 34 17.71 0.98 -5.19
N GLN A 35 18.75 0.40 -4.58
CA GLN A 35 19.17 -0.97 -4.87
C GLN A 35 18.13 -1.99 -4.35
N VAL A 36 17.66 -1.82 -3.12
CA VAL A 36 16.62 -2.69 -2.53
C VAL A 36 15.37 -2.68 -3.41
N MET A 37 14.97 -1.49 -3.87
CA MET A 37 13.83 -1.30 -4.78
C MET A 37 14.05 -2.00 -6.10
N CYS A 38 15.23 -1.84 -6.72
CA CYS A 38 15.58 -2.49 -7.97
C CYS A 38 15.45 -4.01 -7.85
N LEU A 39 16.03 -4.60 -6.79
CA LEU A 39 16.02 -6.04 -6.57
C LEU A 39 14.61 -6.59 -6.33
N LEU A 40 13.80 -5.92 -5.51
CA LEU A 40 12.39 -6.28 -5.29
C LEU A 40 11.57 -6.12 -6.57
N GLY A 41 11.79 -5.05 -7.32
CA GLY A 41 11.13 -4.80 -8.60
C GLY A 41 11.45 -5.87 -9.63
N VAL A 42 12.72 -6.22 -9.81
CA VAL A 42 13.15 -7.27 -10.75
C VAL A 42 12.59 -8.63 -10.31
N GLY A 43 12.71 -8.98 -9.02
CA GLY A 43 12.21 -10.25 -8.50
C GLY A 43 10.69 -10.38 -8.62
N GLY A 44 9.94 -9.36 -8.21
CA GLY A 44 8.49 -9.33 -8.33
C GLY A 44 8.03 -9.35 -9.80
N ALA A 45 8.67 -8.58 -10.68
CA ALA A 45 8.37 -8.60 -12.10
C ALA A 45 8.67 -9.98 -12.72
N ALA A 46 9.77 -10.64 -12.35
CA ALA A 46 10.05 -12.00 -12.80
C ALA A 46 8.97 -13.00 -12.36
N ILE A 47 8.54 -12.95 -11.09
CA ILE A 47 7.51 -13.85 -10.55
C ILE A 47 6.15 -13.60 -11.22
N PHE A 48 5.68 -12.35 -11.25
CA PHE A 48 4.38 -12.05 -11.85
C PHE A 48 4.39 -12.19 -13.37
N GLY A 49 5.52 -11.90 -14.02
CA GLY A 49 5.72 -12.08 -15.45
C GLY A 49 5.72 -13.54 -15.86
N THR A 50 6.39 -14.42 -15.11
CA THR A 50 6.37 -15.87 -15.38
C THR A 50 4.98 -16.45 -15.19
N ILE A 51 4.26 -16.08 -14.12
CA ILE A 51 2.86 -16.51 -13.89
C ILE A 51 1.94 -16.02 -15.01
N ALA A 52 2.06 -14.76 -15.41
CA ALA A 52 1.24 -14.20 -16.49
C ALA A 52 1.49 -14.93 -17.82
N ARG A 53 2.75 -15.20 -18.18
CA ARG A 53 3.09 -15.98 -19.39
C ARG A 53 2.60 -17.42 -19.32
N ALA A 54 2.75 -18.09 -18.18
CA ALA A 54 2.26 -19.44 -17.97
C ALA A 54 0.72 -19.55 -18.15
N LYS A 55 0.00 -18.46 -17.85
CA LYS A 55 -1.45 -18.35 -18.09
C LYS A 55 -1.84 -17.84 -19.48
N GLY A 56 -0.89 -17.73 -20.40
CA GLY A 56 -1.13 -17.30 -21.79
C GLY A 56 -1.36 -15.79 -21.95
N HIS A 57 -1.11 -14.98 -20.92
CA HIS A 57 -1.25 -13.53 -21.04
C HIS A 57 -0.01 -12.89 -21.68
N ARG A 58 -0.23 -11.87 -22.52
CA ARG A 58 0.84 -11.03 -23.07
C ARG A 58 1.30 -10.05 -21.99
N LEU A 59 2.61 -10.00 -21.72
CA LEU A 59 3.21 -9.11 -20.71
C LEU A 59 3.27 -7.65 -21.16
N LEU A 60 3.49 -7.44 -22.45
CA LEU A 60 3.54 -6.13 -23.08
C LEU A 60 2.34 -6.03 -24.04
N PRO A 61 1.09 -5.93 -23.52
CA PRO A 61 0.05 -5.30 -24.33
C PRO A 61 0.57 -3.90 -24.69
N PRO A 62 0.13 -3.26 -25.79
CA PRO A 62 0.70 -1.99 -26.23
C PRO A 62 0.57 -0.93 -25.11
N LEU A 63 1.63 -0.83 -24.31
CA LEU A 63 1.65 -0.18 -23.00
C LEU A 63 1.45 1.33 -23.15
N PHE A 64 1.99 1.86 -24.24
CA PHE A 64 1.86 3.25 -24.66
C PHE A 64 0.51 3.56 -25.32
N THR A 65 -0.29 2.55 -25.67
CA THR A 65 -1.64 2.75 -26.20
C THR A 65 -2.68 2.86 -25.07
N ASN A 66 -2.45 2.17 -23.93
CA ASN A 66 -3.33 2.30 -22.77
C ASN A 66 -2.81 3.34 -21.77
N ARG A 67 -3.24 4.60 -21.95
CA ARG A 67 -2.89 5.72 -21.07
C ARG A 67 -3.18 5.45 -19.59
N ALA A 68 -4.26 4.73 -19.27
CA ALA A 68 -4.61 4.40 -17.90
C ALA A 68 -3.59 3.45 -17.27
N LEU A 69 -3.14 2.42 -18.01
CA LEU A 69 -2.10 1.51 -17.54
C LEU A 69 -0.77 2.24 -17.33
N LEU A 70 -0.37 3.12 -18.25
CA LEU A 70 0.85 3.91 -18.12
C LEU A 70 0.82 4.82 -16.88
N ILE A 71 -0.23 5.63 -16.73
CA ILE A 71 -0.37 6.55 -15.58
C ILE A 71 -0.42 5.76 -14.28
N ARG A 72 -1.16 4.64 -14.22
CA ARG A 72 -1.20 3.76 -13.05
C ARG A 72 0.19 3.24 -12.70
N THR A 73 0.95 2.80 -13.70
CA THR A 73 2.30 2.23 -13.53
C THR A 73 3.27 3.27 -13.00
N ILE A 74 3.22 4.50 -13.54
CA ILE A 74 4.00 5.63 -13.02
C ILE A 74 3.59 5.95 -11.58
N ALA A 75 2.29 6.03 -11.29
CA ALA A 75 1.78 6.30 -9.95
C ALA A 75 2.19 5.22 -8.93
N GLU A 76 2.20 3.95 -9.32
CA GLU A 76 2.74 2.85 -8.50
C GLU A 76 4.23 3.03 -8.25
N GLY A 77 5.04 3.29 -9.29
CA GLY A 77 6.47 3.50 -9.16
C GLY A 77 6.82 4.67 -8.24
N VAL A 78 6.14 5.81 -8.41
CA VAL A 78 6.29 7.00 -7.55
C VAL A 78 5.80 6.74 -6.13
N GLY A 79 4.64 6.09 -5.98
CA GLY A 79 4.09 5.74 -4.66
C GLY A 79 5.02 4.81 -3.89
N ALA A 80 5.53 3.76 -4.53
CA ALA A 80 6.51 2.85 -3.97
C ALA A 80 7.86 3.53 -3.70
N CYS A 81 8.28 4.49 -4.56
CA CYS A 81 9.43 5.36 -4.35
C CYS A 81 9.39 6.02 -2.97
N PHE A 82 8.31 6.75 -2.74
CA PHE A 82 8.10 7.47 -1.49
C PHE A 82 7.91 6.52 -0.31
N PHE A 83 7.21 5.39 -0.49
CA PHE A 83 6.96 4.44 0.60
C PHE A 83 8.24 3.81 1.12
N ILE A 84 9.06 3.22 0.24
CA ILE A 84 10.30 2.54 0.65
C ILE A 84 11.33 3.56 1.15
N THR A 85 11.39 4.75 0.54
CA THR A 85 12.22 5.86 1.06
C THR A 85 11.75 6.31 2.45
N SER A 86 10.45 6.30 2.73
CA SER A 86 9.96 6.65 4.07
C SER A 86 10.33 5.58 5.10
N LEU A 87 10.25 4.29 4.74
CA LEU A 87 10.67 3.19 5.61
C LEU A 87 12.16 3.28 5.99
N SER A 88 13.01 3.77 5.08
CA SER A 88 14.44 3.94 5.35
C SER A 88 14.77 5.14 6.25
N LEU A 89 13.88 6.14 6.33
CA LEU A 89 14.15 7.40 7.03
C LEU A 89 13.36 7.58 8.34
N VAL A 90 12.26 6.86 8.53
CA VAL A 90 11.29 7.09 9.62
C VAL A 90 10.86 5.75 10.22
N PRO A 91 10.47 5.70 11.51
CA PRO A 91 9.93 4.48 12.13
C PRO A 91 8.82 3.83 11.29
N MET A 92 8.87 2.50 11.15
CA MET A 92 7.91 1.71 10.39
C MET A 92 6.49 1.89 10.93
N SER A 93 6.36 1.98 12.25
CA SER A 93 5.09 2.30 12.94
C SER A 93 4.47 3.61 12.45
N THR A 94 5.27 4.67 12.30
CA THR A 94 4.83 5.98 11.79
C THR A 94 4.42 5.89 10.32
N VAL A 95 5.24 5.23 9.50
CA VAL A 95 4.95 5.02 8.06
C VAL A 95 3.62 4.28 7.91
N ALA A 96 3.45 3.16 8.61
CA ALA A 96 2.22 2.38 8.55
C ALA A 96 1.01 3.20 9.02
N ALA A 97 1.13 3.97 10.09
CA ALA A 97 0.04 4.76 10.65
C ALA A 97 -0.44 5.86 9.69
N VAL A 98 0.47 6.65 9.15
CA VAL A 98 0.14 7.70 8.16
C VAL A 98 -0.39 7.06 6.88
N PHE A 99 0.16 5.93 6.46
CA PHE A 99 -0.28 5.23 5.25
C PHE A 99 -1.72 4.69 5.35
N GLN A 100 -2.27 4.50 6.56
CA GLN A 100 -3.69 4.19 6.75
C GLN A 100 -4.64 5.31 6.30
N ALA A 101 -4.13 6.52 6.02
CA ALA A 101 -4.93 7.60 5.44
C ALA A 101 -5.24 7.38 3.95
N THR A 102 -4.63 6.38 3.30
CA THR A 102 -4.81 6.08 1.87
C THR A 102 -6.29 5.97 1.44
N PRO A 103 -7.19 5.26 2.15
CA PRO A 103 -8.61 5.20 1.77
C PRO A 103 -9.31 6.56 1.81
N LEU A 104 -8.92 7.45 2.72
CA LEU A 104 -9.43 8.83 2.81
C LEU A 104 -8.88 9.67 1.65
N ALA A 105 -7.61 9.51 1.30
CA ALA A 105 -7.00 10.17 0.14
C ALA A 105 -7.61 9.71 -1.19
N ILE A 106 -7.91 8.41 -1.35
CA ILE A 106 -8.64 7.88 -2.51
C ILE A 106 -10.02 8.53 -2.61
N THR A 107 -10.74 8.59 -1.49
CA THR A 107 -12.05 9.25 -1.42
C THR A 107 -11.96 10.72 -1.83
N LEU A 108 -11.01 11.45 -1.26
CA LEU A 108 -10.78 12.86 -1.57
C LEU A 108 -10.46 13.06 -3.05
N GLY A 109 -9.54 12.25 -3.60
CA GLY A 109 -9.18 12.31 -5.01
C GLY A 109 -10.34 11.95 -5.95
N ALA A 110 -11.18 10.99 -5.57
CA ALA A 110 -12.39 10.67 -6.34
C ALA A 110 -13.37 11.85 -6.39
N ALA A 111 -13.56 12.55 -5.26
CA ALA A 111 -14.40 13.74 -5.19
C ALA A 111 -13.86 14.86 -6.09
N LEU A 112 -12.56 15.13 -6.01
CA LEU A 112 -11.91 16.26 -6.70
C LEU A 112 -11.73 16.02 -8.21
N PHE A 113 -11.32 14.81 -8.61
CA PHE A 113 -10.90 14.53 -10.00
C PHE A 113 -11.89 13.70 -10.81
N LEU A 114 -12.75 12.92 -10.14
CA LEU A 114 -13.77 12.08 -10.81
C LEU A 114 -15.18 12.66 -10.71
N GLY A 115 -15.38 13.74 -9.94
CA GLY A 115 -16.69 14.35 -9.73
C GLY A 115 -17.64 13.49 -8.89
N GLU A 116 -17.11 12.54 -8.11
CA GLU A 116 -17.95 11.72 -7.22
C GLU A 116 -18.61 12.61 -6.16
N GLN A 117 -19.93 12.49 -5.99
CA GLN A 117 -20.66 13.26 -4.98
C GLN A 117 -20.34 12.71 -3.58
N VAL A 118 -19.69 13.55 -2.77
CA VAL A 118 -19.31 13.24 -1.40
C VAL A 118 -20.14 14.07 -0.43
N GLY A 119 -20.99 13.41 0.36
CA GLY A 119 -21.80 14.08 1.37
C GLY A 119 -20.98 14.64 2.54
N TRP A 120 -21.54 15.62 3.26
CA TRP A 120 -20.86 16.34 4.36
C TRP A 120 -20.26 15.42 5.45
N ARG A 121 -20.88 14.27 5.73
CA ARG A 121 -20.39 13.29 6.72
C ARG A 121 -19.11 12.60 6.29
N ARG A 122 -18.92 12.42 4.98
CA ARG A 122 -17.71 11.82 4.41
C ARG A 122 -16.61 12.88 4.35
N TRP A 123 -16.95 14.13 4.03
CA TRP A 123 -16.05 15.27 4.21
C TRP A 123 -15.56 15.43 5.64
N SER A 124 -16.44 15.36 6.64
CA SER A 124 -16.03 15.44 8.04
C SER A 124 -15.11 14.27 8.44
N ALA A 125 -15.37 13.06 7.95
CA ALA A 125 -14.50 11.91 8.22
C ALA A 125 -13.11 12.08 7.59
N ILE A 126 -13.04 12.57 6.34
CA ILE A 126 -11.78 12.90 5.68
C ILE A 126 -11.00 13.92 6.51
N LEU A 127 -11.63 15.03 6.91
CA LEU A 127 -10.99 16.08 7.72
C LEU A 127 -10.47 15.51 9.05
N VAL A 128 -11.29 14.75 9.78
CA VAL A 128 -10.88 14.12 11.05
C VAL A 128 -9.69 13.17 10.86
N GLY A 129 -9.69 12.35 9.81
CA GLY A 129 -8.58 11.46 9.53
C GLY A 129 -7.30 12.21 9.15
N PHE A 130 -7.39 13.28 8.37
CA PHE A 130 -6.23 14.14 8.08
C PHE A 130 -5.74 14.93 9.30
N CYS A 131 -6.62 15.32 10.23
CA CYS A 131 -6.18 15.79 11.55
C CYS A 131 -5.38 14.71 12.30
N GLY A 132 -5.79 13.44 12.21
CA GLY A 132 -5.01 12.31 12.72
C GLY A 132 -3.61 12.23 12.08
N VAL A 133 -3.51 12.42 10.77
CA VAL A 133 -2.21 12.48 10.07
C VAL A 133 -1.33 13.63 10.59
N LEU A 134 -1.90 14.82 10.77
CA LEU A 134 -1.18 15.98 11.32
C LEU A 134 -0.72 15.75 12.76
N LEU A 135 -1.49 15.01 13.58
CA LEU A 135 -1.10 14.65 14.94
C LEU A 135 0.08 13.66 14.99
N ILE A 136 0.20 12.80 13.98
CA ILE A 136 1.34 11.87 13.86
C ILE A 136 2.59 12.63 13.39
N ILE A 137 2.45 13.42 12.31
CA ILE A 137 3.58 14.12 11.68
C ILE A 137 4.06 15.30 12.54
N ARG A 138 3.15 16.04 13.17
CA ARG A 138 3.40 17.24 14.01
C ARG A 138 4.33 18.26 13.35
N PRO A 139 4.01 18.76 12.14
CA PRO A 139 4.88 19.70 11.45
C PRO A 139 5.09 20.97 12.29
N GLY A 140 6.35 21.39 12.44
CA GLY A 140 6.71 22.62 13.16
C GLY A 140 6.68 22.52 14.69
N MET A 141 6.45 21.33 15.25
CA MET A 141 6.44 21.09 16.70
C MET A 141 7.69 20.32 17.15
N ALA A 142 7.90 20.23 18.46
CA ALA A 142 8.95 19.37 19.02
C ALA A 142 8.74 17.90 18.60
N GLY A 143 9.81 17.25 18.13
CA GLY A 143 9.78 15.87 17.63
C GLY A 143 9.41 15.74 16.14
N PHE A 144 9.22 16.84 15.42
CA PHE A 144 8.99 16.81 13.98
C PHE A 144 10.20 16.25 13.22
N ASN A 145 10.00 15.16 12.49
CA ASN A 145 10.95 14.68 11.49
C ASN A 145 10.42 15.01 10.08
N PRO A 146 11.05 15.91 9.31
CA PRO A 146 10.61 16.27 7.96
C PRO A 146 10.46 15.07 7.01
N ALA A 147 11.24 14.00 7.20
CA ALA A 147 11.13 12.79 6.39
C ALA A 147 9.77 12.08 6.53
N SER A 148 9.01 12.32 7.60
CA SER A 148 7.65 11.78 7.76
C SER A 148 6.66 12.35 6.75
N LEU A 149 6.92 13.54 6.18
CA LEU A 149 6.11 14.11 5.10
C LEU A 149 6.22 13.29 3.80
N ILE A 150 7.32 12.56 3.61
CA ILE A 150 7.54 11.73 2.43
C ILE A 150 6.45 10.64 2.32
N VAL A 151 5.91 10.18 3.46
CA VAL A 151 4.82 9.20 3.49
C VAL A 151 3.56 9.74 2.80
N LEU A 152 3.33 11.05 2.83
CA LEU A 152 2.19 11.67 2.13
C LEU A 152 2.33 11.55 0.61
N GLY A 153 3.57 11.60 0.10
CA GLY A 153 3.85 11.31 -1.31
C GLY A 153 3.49 9.87 -1.68
N ALA A 154 3.76 8.91 -0.79
CA ALA A 154 3.34 7.52 -0.96
C ALA A 154 1.81 7.40 -0.98
N VAL A 155 1.13 8.02 -0.02
CA VAL A 155 -0.35 8.06 0.05
C VAL A 155 -0.94 8.64 -1.23
N ALA A 156 -0.39 9.74 -1.75
CA ALA A 156 -0.86 10.37 -2.98
C ALA A 156 -0.62 9.50 -4.21
N GLY A 157 0.57 8.91 -4.35
CA GLY A 157 0.90 8.01 -5.46
C GLY A 157 0.02 6.77 -5.49
N ILE A 158 -0.18 6.13 -4.34
CA ILE A 158 -1.01 4.94 -4.20
C ILE A 158 -2.50 5.27 -4.37
N ALA A 159 -2.97 6.41 -3.87
CA ALA A 159 -4.34 6.86 -4.11
C ALA A 159 -4.60 7.13 -5.61
N THR A 160 -3.66 7.80 -6.27
CA THR A 160 -3.72 8.04 -7.73
C THR A 160 -3.75 6.72 -8.50
N ARG A 161 -2.85 5.80 -8.15
CA ARG A 161 -2.81 4.45 -8.71
C ARG A 161 -4.16 3.74 -8.59
N ASP A 162 -4.79 3.78 -7.42
CA ASP A 162 -6.08 3.10 -7.17
C ASP A 162 -7.23 3.76 -7.92
N LEU A 163 -7.26 5.09 -8.03
CA LEU A 163 -8.26 5.81 -8.81
C LEU A 163 -8.14 5.48 -10.31
N ILE A 164 -6.93 5.51 -10.85
CA ILE A 164 -6.70 5.18 -12.27
C ILE A 164 -6.97 3.71 -12.54
N SER A 165 -6.74 2.84 -11.55
CA SER A 165 -7.07 1.42 -11.63
C SER A 165 -8.54 1.14 -11.95
N ARG A 166 -9.46 2.01 -11.53
CA ARG A 166 -10.90 1.90 -11.83
C ARG A 166 -11.21 2.09 -13.33
N ARG A 167 -10.28 2.69 -14.09
CA ARG A 167 -10.39 2.91 -15.53
C ARG A 167 -9.68 1.85 -16.37
N LEU A 168 -9.08 0.84 -15.73
CA LEU A 168 -8.49 -0.27 -16.45
C LEU A 168 -9.59 -1.16 -17.06
N PRO A 169 -9.34 -1.76 -18.23
CA PRO A 169 -10.23 -2.78 -18.79
C PRO A 169 -10.45 -3.94 -17.82
N SER A 170 -11.71 -4.39 -17.67
CA SER A 170 -12.08 -5.46 -16.74
C SER A 170 -11.52 -6.83 -17.09
N ASP A 171 -11.15 -7.04 -18.36
CA ASP A 171 -10.52 -8.24 -18.90
C ASP A 171 -8.98 -8.26 -18.69
N MET A 172 -8.40 -7.15 -18.22
CA MET A 172 -6.97 -7.08 -17.95
C MET A 172 -6.58 -7.95 -16.75
N SER A 173 -5.68 -8.89 -16.99
CA SER A 173 -5.20 -9.83 -15.97
C SER A 173 -4.46 -9.10 -14.84
N SER A 174 -4.83 -9.41 -13.60
CA SER A 174 -4.17 -8.86 -12.41
C SER A 174 -2.67 -9.20 -12.35
N PHE A 175 -2.25 -10.33 -12.93
CA PHE A 175 -0.82 -10.68 -13.01
C PHE A 175 -0.04 -9.74 -13.94
N VAL A 176 -0.64 -9.31 -15.05
CA VAL A 176 -0.05 -8.32 -15.96
C VAL A 176 0.02 -6.95 -15.28
N VAL A 177 -1.02 -6.57 -14.55
CA VAL A 177 -1.01 -5.31 -13.78
C VAL A 177 0.08 -5.32 -12.70
N SER A 178 0.24 -6.42 -11.97
CA SER A 178 1.31 -6.58 -10.97
C SER A 178 2.70 -6.56 -11.61
N PHE A 179 2.88 -7.25 -12.75
CA PHE A 179 4.14 -7.22 -13.50
C PHE A 179 4.59 -5.79 -13.79
N HIS A 180 3.70 -4.94 -14.31
CA HIS A 180 4.03 -3.54 -14.60
C HIS A 180 4.34 -2.75 -13.33
N GLY A 181 3.62 -2.98 -12.24
CA GLY A 181 3.90 -2.31 -10.95
C GLY A 181 5.30 -2.61 -10.42
N PHE A 182 5.70 -3.89 -10.42
CA PHE A 182 7.05 -4.28 -10.02
C PHE A 182 8.12 -3.84 -11.02
N ALA A 183 7.82 -3.86 -12.32
CA ALA A 183 8.71 -3.31 -13.34
C ALA A 183 8.94 -1.80 -13.15
N ALA A 184 7.91 -1.04 -12.74
CA ALA A 184 8.07 0.37 -12.39
C ALA A 184 9.07 0.55 -11.23
N LEU A 185 8.99 -0.31 -10.21
CA LEU A 185 9.92 -0.28 -9.08
C LEU A 185 11.36 -0.63 -9.52
N ALA A 186 11.51 -1.61 -10.42
CA ALA A 186 12.80 -1.99 -11.00
C ALA A 186 13.46 -0.81 -11.75
N VAL A 187 12.65 0.03 -12.39
CA VAL A 187 13.10 1.22 -13.13
C VAL A 187 13.41 2.37 -12.18
N VAL A 188 12.55 2.64 -11.20
CA VAL A 188 12.72 3.77 -10.26
C VAL A 188 13.93 3.61 -9.35
N GLY A 189 14.25 2.38 -8.93
CA GLY A 189 15.38 2.10 -8.04
C GLY A 189 16.72 2.66 -8.52
N PRO A 190 17.18 2.31 -9.74
CA PRO A 190 18.40 2.87 -10.32
C PRO A 190 18.39 4.40 -10.47
N PHE A 191 17.26 5.01 -10.84
CA PHE A 191 17.17 6.48 -10.89
C PHE A 191 17.39 7.13 -9.53
N LEU A 192 16.86 6.52 -8.46
CA LEU A 192 17.08 7.00 -7.09
C LEU A 192 18.54 6.87 -6.67
N MET A 193 19.21 5.77 -7.03
CA MET A 193 20.64 5.59 -6.75
C MET A 193 21.48 6.64 -7.47
N LEU A 194 21.19 6.88 -8.76
CA LEU A 194 21.86 7.92 -9.55
C LEU A 194 21.66 9.31 -8.93
N ALA A 195 20.43 9.63 -8.51
CA ALA A 195 20.12 10.91 -7.87
C ALA A 195 20.84 11.12 -6.53
N LYS A 196 21.10 10.04 -5.78
CA LYS A 196 21.83 10.07 -4.51
C LYS A 196 23.33 9.81 -4.64
N THR A 197 23.82 9.54 -5.83
CA THR A 197 25.20 9.08 -6.09
C THR A 197 25.59 7.83 -5.28
N ASP A 198 24.62 6.98 -4.98
CA ASP A 198 24.84 5.73 -4.24
C ASP A 198 25.42 4.65 -5.16
N LEU A 199 26.44 3.94 -4.71
CA LEU A 199 26.98 2.78 -5.40
C LEU A 199 26.31 1.48 -4.92
N PRO A 200 25.99 0.53 -5.82
CA PRO A 200 25.43 -0.75 -5.42
C PRO A 200 26.44 -1.53 -4.57
N ALA A 201 25.95 -2.12 -3.48
CA ALA A 201 26.71 -2.99 -2.59
C ALA A 201 26.30 -4.46 -2.80
N LEU A 202 27.24 -5.40 -2.73
CA LEU A 202 26.90 -6.82 -2.81
C LEU A 202 26.19 -7.25 -1.51
N PRO A 203 24.96 -7.79 -1.57
CA PRO A 203 24.27 -8.27 -0.39
C PRO A 203 25.03 -9.44 0.23
N ASN A 204 25.25 -9.41 1.55
CA ASN A 204 25.76 -10.57 2.27
C ASN A 204 24.70 -11.68 2.36
N THR A 205 25.08 -12.86 2.87
CA THR A 205 24.17 -14.02 2.96
C THR A 205 22.89 -13.73 3.75
N VAL A 206 22.98 -12.94 4.82
CA VAL A 206 21.83 -12.56 5.64
C VAL A 206 20.90 -11.63 4.86
N GLN A 207 21.45 -10.61 4.19
CA GLN A 207 20.70 -9.66 3.36
C GLN A 207 20.06 -10.35 2.15
N ALA A 208 20.75 -11.31 1.53
CA ALA A 208 20.18 -12.15 0.48
C ALA A 208 18.99 -12.98 1.00
N GLY A 209 19.12 -13.55 2.21
CA GLY A 209 18.02 -14.23 2.90
C GLY A 209 16.84 -13.29 3.21
N GLN A 210 17.10 -12.07 3.65
CA GLN A 210 16.08 -11.05 3.90
C GLN A 210 15.37 -10.61 2.61
N LEU A 211 16.11 -10.44 1.50
CA LEU A 211 15.54 -10.14 0.19
C LEU A 211 14.61 -11.26 -0.28
N ALA A 212 15.06 -12.51 -0.17
CA ALA A 212 14.25 -13.67 -0.52
C ALA A 212 13.00 -13.76 0.37
N ALA A 213 13.15 -13.56 1.67
CA ALA A 213 12.03 -13.57 2.62
C ALA A 213 11.02 -12.44 2.35
N ALA A 214 11.50 -11.23 2.02
CA ALA A 214 10.65 -10.11 1.63
C ALA A 214 9.83 -10.45 0.38
N MET A 215 10.47 -11.00 -0.68
CA MET A 215 9.77 -11.42 -1.90
C MET A 215 8.73 -12.51 -1.62
N VAL A 216 9.07 -13.53 -0.83
CA VAL A 216 8.14 -14.61 -0.46
C VAL A 216 6.96 -14.05 0.32
N CYS A 217 7.19 -13.19 1.30
CA CYS A 217 6.14 -12.53 2.08
C CYS A 217 5.22 -11.69 1.18
N GLY A 218 5.79 -10.88 0.29
CA GLY A 218 5.01 -10.06 -0.65
C GLY A 218 4.15 -10.89 -1.60
N VAL A 219 4.70 -11.99 -2.14
CA VAL A 219 3.95 -12.90 -3.03
C VAL A 219 2.84 -13.63 -2.28
N LEU A 220 3.13 -14.15 -1.07
CA LEU A 220 2.12 -14.82 -0.24
C LEU A 220 1.03 -13.84 0.20
N GLY A 221 1.41 -12.62 0.60
CA GLY A 221 0.47 -11.56 0.95
C GLY A 221 -0.43 -11.19 -0.22
N TYR A 222 0.14 -11.03 -1.42
CA TYR A 222 -0.61 -10.77 -2.64
C TYR A 222 -1.56 -11.93 -3.00
N TYR A 223 -1.07 -13.16 -2.93
CA TYR A 223 -1.91 -14.34 -3.19
C TYR A 223 -3.07 -14.44 -2.20
N ALA A 224 -2.80 -14.23 -0.90
CA ALA A 224 -3.80 -14.28 0.15
C ALA A 224 -4.85 -13.17 -0.01
N ILE A 225 -4.45 -11.93 -0.30
CA ILE A 225 -5.41 -10.83 -0.48
C ILE A 225 -6.29 -11.03 -1.72
N VAL A 226 -5.70 -11.47 -2.84
CA VAL A 226 -6.47 -11.74 -4.07
C VAL A 226 -7.46 -12.89 -3.83
N THR A 227 -7.01 -13.96 -3.18
CA THR A 227 -7.88 -15.10 -2.84
C THR A 227 -8.98 -14.69 -1.87
N ALA A 228 -8.68 -13.84 -0.88
CA ALA A 228 -9.68 -13.29 0.04
C ALA A 228 -10.76 -12.50 -0.71
N THR A 229 -10.37 -11.62 -1.63
CA THR A 229 -11.33 -10.81 -2.41
C THR A 229 -12.20 -11.62 -3.36
N ARG A 230 -11.78 -12.84 -3.72
CA ARG A 230 -12.55 -13.74 -4.59
C ARG A 230 -13.46 -14.69 -3.82
N THR A 231 -13.15 -14.96 -2.55
CA THR A 231 -13.85 -15.97 -1.73
C THR A 231 -14.75 -15.36 -0.66
N GLY A 232 -14.44 -14.16 -0.18
CA GLY A 232 -15.24 -13.42 0.79
C GLY A 232 -15.92 -12.21 0.18
N ASP A 233 -16.99 -11.76 0.81
CA ASP A 233 -17.59 -10.46 0.48
C ASP A 233 -16.55 -9.35 0.69
N ALA A 234 -16.20 -8.64 -0.39
CA ALA A 234 -15.22 -7.55 -0.39
C ALA A 234 -15.55 -6.51 0.70
N ALA A 235 -16.84 -6.26 0.95
CA ALA A 235 -17.27 -5.39 2.03
C ALA A 235 -16.85 -5.99 3.39
N ALA A 236 -17.24 -7.22 3.69
CA ALA A 236 -16.96 -7.85 4.98
C ALA A 236 -15.46 -7.92 5.34
N ILE A 237 -14.57 -8.10 4.35
CA ILE A 237 -13.14 -8.29 4.58
C ILE A 237 -12.32 -6.98 4.61
N THR A 238 -12.82 -5.89 4.01
CA THR A 238 -12.07 -4.62 3.86
C THR A 238 -11.60 -4.01 5.19
N PRO A 239 -12.42 -3.97 6.27
CA PRO A 239 -11.99 -3.44 7.57
C PRO A 239 -10.73 -4.13 8.13
N PHE A 240 -10.53 -5.40 7.83
CA PHE A 240 -9.40 -6.17 8.35
C PHE A 240 -8.07 -5.77 7.71
N ARG A 241 -8.07 -4.96 6.65
CA ARG A 241 -6.84 -4.36 6.13
C ARG A 241 -6.17 -3.44 7.14
N TYR A 242 -6.93 -2.88 8.09
CA TYR A 242 -6.36 -2.02 9.13
C TYR A 242 -5.45 -2.78 10.10
N THR A 243 -5.51 -4.12 10.15
CA THR A 243 -4.61 -4.92 11.01
C THR A 243 -3.16 -4.84 10.60
N ARG A 244 -2.83 -4.41 9.36
CA ARG A 244 -1.44 -4.15 8.95
C ARG A 244 -0.74 -3.20 9.90
N LEU A 245 -1.41 -2.12 10.33
CA LEU A 245 -0.84 -1.18 11.30
C LEU A 245 -0.46 -1.86 12.62
N ILE A 246 -1.32 -2.75 13.11
CA ILE A 246 -1.09 -3.46 14.37
C ILE A 246 0.17 -4.32 14.24
N PHE A 247 0.27 -5.10 13.16
CA PHE A 247 1.47 -5.90 12.89
C PHE A 247 2.71 -5.03 12.68
N SER A 248 2.60 -3.90 11.99
CA SER A 248 3.70 -2.97 11.78
C SER A 248 4.21 -2.35 13.09
N ILE A 249 3.32 -2.02 14.02
CA ILE A 249 3.70 -1.54 15.35
C ILE A 249 4.40 -2.65 16.14
N ILE A 250 3.84 -3.87 16.17
CA ILE A 250 4.43 -5.01 16.88
C ILE A 250 5.83 -5.33 16.34
N LEU A 251 5.96 -5.48 15.02
CA LEU A 251 7.25 -5.77 14.38
C LEU A 251 8.24 -4.61 14.55
N GLY A 252 7.76 -3.35 14.49
CA GLY A 252 8.53 -2.16 14.80
C GLY A 252 9.15 -2.19 16.20
N MET A 253 8.34 -2.50 17.21
CA MET A 253 8.78 -2.62 18.61
C MET A 253 9.76 -3.78 18.79
N MET A 254 9.47 -4.96 18.20
CA MET A 254 10.28 -6.17 18.40
C MET A 254 11.63 -6.12 17.69
N MET A 255 11.68 -5.59 16.47
CA MET A 255 12.85 -5.70 15.59
C MET A 255 13.71 -4.44 15.55
N PHE A 256 13.10 -3.28 15.80
CA PHE A 256 13.75 -1.98 15.69
C PHE A 256 13.71 -1.17 17.00
N SER A 257 13.20 -1.78 18.09
CA SER A 257 13.03 -1.12 19.39
C SER A 257 12.27 0.21 19.29
N GLU A 258 11.36 0.32 18.31
CA GLU A 258 10.53 1.52 18.14
C GLU A 258 9.60 1.69 19.33
N GLN A 259 9.38 2.94 19.76
CA GLN A 259 8.41 3.27 20.80
C GLN A 259 7.43 4.28 20.22
N PRO A 260 6.31 3.83 19.60
CA PRO A 260 5.27 4.73 19.14
C PRO A 260 4.74 5.54 20.32
N ASP A 261 4.66 6.84 20.14
CA ASP A 261 4.23 7.73 21.21
C ASP A 261 2.70 7.90 21.24
N LEU A 262 2.21 8.62 22.25
CA LEU A 262 0.78 8.79 22.48
C LEU A 262 0.05 9.36 21.26
N MET A 263 0.62 10.33 20.52
CA MET A 263 -0.11 10.86 19.36
C MET A 263 0.06 10.03 18.09
N THR A 264 1.04 9.12 18.03
CA THR A 264 1.01 8.04 17.05
C THR A 264 -0.21 7.15 17.27
N TYR A 265 -0.50 6.76 18.52
CA TYR A 265 -1.70 5.98 18.85
C TYR A 265 -3.01 6.76 18.62
N VAL A 266 -3.11 7.99 19.12
CA VAL A 266 -4.31 8.83 18.96
C VAL A 266 -4.56 9.16 17.48
N GLY A 267 -3.52 9.56 16.75
CA GLY A 267 -3.62 9.83 15.31
C GLY A 267 -4.03 8.60 14.52
N SER A 268 -3.46 7.43 14.84
CA SER A 268 -3.86 6.14 14.26
C SER A 268 -5.33 5.82 14.51
N ALA A 269 -5.82 6.04 15.74
CA ALA A 269 -7.21 5.81 16.11
C ALA A 269 -8.16 6.72 15.33
N LEU A 270 -7.79 7.99 15.11
CA LEU A 270 -8.57 8.92 14.30
C LEU A 270 -8.60 8.53 12.82
N ILE A 271 -7.47 8.14 12.24
CA ILE A 271 -7.37 7.70 10.84
C ILE A 271 -8.20 6.42 10.62
N ILE A 272 -8.01 5.40 11.45
CA ILE A 272 -8.75 4.14 11.33
C ILE A 272 -10.23 4.35 11.63
N GLY A 273 -10.56 5.11 12.69
CA GLY A 273 -11.94 5.39 13.08
C GLY A 273 -12.72 6.12 11.99
N SER A 274 -12.12 7.14 11.37
CA SER A 274 -12.74 7.88 10.26
C SER A 274 -12.89 7.04 8.99
N GLY A 275 -11.88 6.22 8.67
CA GLY A 275 -11.93 5.28 7.55
C GLY A 275 -13.01 4.21 7.74
N LEU A 276 -13.09 3.59 8.92
CA LEU A 276 -14.13 2.62 9.27
C LEU A 276 -15.51 3.25 9.29
N TYR A 277 -15.67 4.45 9.84
CA TYR A 277 -16.93 5.18 9.85
C TYR A 277 -17.45 5.42 8.43
N THR A 278 -16.60 5.92 7.53
CA THR A 278 -16.94 6.15 6.13
C THR A 278 -17.40 4.86 5.46
N TYR A 279 -16.61 3.80 5.62
CA TYR A 279 -16.88 2.49 5.06
C TYR A 279 -18.19 1.87 5.57
N LEU A 280 -18.41 1.83 6.89
CA LEU A 280 -19.63 1.27 7.49
C LEU A 280 -20.87 2.05 7.07
N ARG A 281 -20.75 3.36 6.88
CA ARG A 281 -21.86 4.20 6.46
C ARG A 281 -22.25 3.93 5.01
N GLU A 282 -21.29 3.85 4.10
CA GLU A 282 -21.54 3.51 2.69
C GLU A 282 -22.23 2.16 2.58
N ARG A 283 -21.77 1.17 3.35
CA ARG A 283 -22.41 -0.15 3.38
C ARG A 283 -23.87 -0.08 3.86
N ARG A 284 -24.16 0.71 4.90
CA ARG A 284 -25.55 0.91 5.37
C ARG A 284 -26.42 1.63 4.35
N LEU A 285 -25.87 2.57 3.58
CA LEU A 285 -26.60 3.26 2.51
C LEU A 285 -26.87 2.30 1.35
N ALA A 286 -25.86 1.57 0.87
CA ALA A 286 -26.01 0.58 -0.19
C ALA A 286 -27.05 -0.50 0.16
N ALA A 287 -27.07 -0.97 1.41
CA ALA A 287 -28.06 -1.92 1.90
C ALA A 287 -29.49 -1.37 1.94
N ARG A 288 -29.67 -0.04 2.12
CA ARG A 288 -30.99 0.60 2.11
C ARG A 288 -31.56 0.80 0.70
N TYR A 289 -30.71 0.99 -0.29
CA TYR A 289 -31.09 1.20 -1.69
C TYR A 289 -31.07 -0.09 -2.53
N ALA A 290 -30.67 -1.22 -1.97
CA ALA A 290 -30.79 -2.50 -2.64
C ALA A 290 -32.28 -2.79 -2.89
N PRO A 291 -32.71 -3.08 -4.14
CA PRO A 291 -34.09 -3.40 -4.43
C PRO A 291 -34.50 -4.59 -3.58
N LYS A 292 -35.57 -4.43 -2.78
CA LYS A 292 -36.21 -5.57 -2.13
C LYS A 292 -36.71 -6.47 -3.25
N ILE A 293 -36.04 -7.59 -3.46
CA ILE A 293 -36.56 -8.66 -4.32
C ILE A 293 -37.88 -9.05 -3.68
N ALA A 294 -38.99 -8.70 -4.34
CA ALA A 294 -40.31 -9.19 -3.97
C ALA A 294 -40.27 -10.71 -4.16
N THR A 295 -40.34 -11.43 -3.04
CA THR A 295 -40.47 -12.89 -2.96
C THR A 295 -41.80 -13.34 -3.53
#